data_AF-A0A1Y1LHK8-F1
#
_entry.id   AF-A0A1Y1LHK8-F1
#
_cell.length_a   1.000
_cell.length_b   1.000
_cell.length_c   1.000
_cell.angle_alpha   90.00
_cell.angle_beta   90.00
_cell.angle_gamma   90.00
#
_symmetry.space_group_name_H-M   'P 1'
#
loop_
_entity.id
_entity.type
_entity.pdbx_description
1 polymer ?
#
loop_
_entity_poly.entity_id
_entity_poly.type
_entity_poly.pdbx_seq_one_letter_code
_entity_poly.pdbx_strand_id
1 'polypeptide(L)'
;GTGVAAAASAAAYGYEKSSENDARDSEEVARDDQMMVLTKKMIEIRSILQKIGQSSSLTLPSIVVIGSQSSGKSSVLEAIVGHEFLPKGSNMVTRRPIELTLVNTPASEDEYGEFPDLGLRRISDFSSIQRTLTEL
;
A
#
# COMPACT_ATOMS: atom_id res chain seq x y z
N GLY A 1 -14.02 -20.55 29.64
CA GLY A 1 -14.13 -20.88 28.20
C GLY A 1 -14.55 -19.65 27.46
N THR A 2 -13.60 -18.89 26.93
CA THR A 2 -13.80 -17.60 26.25
C THR A 2 -12.53 -17.25 25.46
N GLY A 3 -12.12 -18.12 24.53
CA GLY A 3 -10.93 -17.88 23.70
C GLY A 3 -11.07 -18.36 22.24
N VAL A 4 -12.18 -19.02 21.90
CA VAL A 4 -12.32 -19.73 20.61
C VAL A 4 -12.92 -18.83 19.52
N ALA A 5 -13.75 -17.84 19.89
CA ALA A 5 -14.45 -17.01 18.90
C ALA A 5 -13.53 -16.00 18.19
N ALA A 6 -12.59 -15.37 18.91
CA ALA A 6 -11.64 -14.43 18.32
C ALA A 6 -10.65 -15.13 17.38
N ALA A 7 -10.15 -16.31 17.77
CA ALA A 7 -9.27 -17.13 16.95
C ALA A 7 -9.94 -17.60 15.65
N ALA A 8 -11.24 -17.94 15.69
CA ALA A 8 -11.98 -18.39 14.52
C ALA A 8 -12.14 -17.29 13.44
N SER A 9 -12.37 -16.05 13.84
CA SER A 9 -12.47 -14.92 12.92
C SER A 9 -11.10 -14.53 12.34
N ALA A 10 -10.04 -14.55 13.15
CA ALA A 10 -8.68 -14.25 12.70
C ALA A 10 -8.17 -15.27 11.66
N ALA A 11 -8.45 -16.56 11.88
CA ALA A 11 -8.07 -17.64 10.96
C ALA A 11 -8.80 -17.58 9.61
N ALA A 12 -10.07 -17.14 9.58
CA ALA A 12 -10.85 -17.08 8.34
C ALA A 12 -10.37 -15.97 7.37
N TYR A 13 -9.73 -14.92 7.88
CA TYR A 13 -9.32 -13.75 7.09
C TYR A 13 -7.79 -13.59 6.92
N GLY A 14 -6.99 -14.53 7.43
CA GLY A 14 -5.55 -14.61 7.16
C GLY A 14 -4.70 -13.56 7.91
N TYR A 15 -5.19 -13.06 9.05
CA TYR A 15 -4.44 -12.17 9.93
C TYR A 15 -3.86 -12.98 11.10
N GLU A 16 -2.72 -13.63 10.89
CA GLU A 16 -1.90 -14.21 11.96
C GLU A 16 -0.68 -13.32 12.20
N LYS A 17 -0.86 -12.19 12.89
CA LYS A 17 0.22 -11.55 13.66
C LYS A 17 -0.33 -10.47 14.59
N SER A 18 -0.91 -10.86 15.74
CA SER A 18 -0.93 -9.95 16.88
C SER A 18 0.50 -9.88 17.41
N SER A 19 1.19 -8.75 17.23
CA SER A 19 2.48 -8.55 17.88
C SER A 19 2.26 -8.62 19.39
N GLU A 20 3.11 -9.33 20.14
CA GLU A 20 3.03 -9.49 21.60
C GLU A 20 3.16 -8.16 22.39
N ASN A 21 3.20 -7.02 21.70
CA ASN A 21 3.43 -5.69 22.27
C ASN A 21 2.41 -4.63 21.81
N ASP A 22 1.28 -5.03 21.22
CA ASP A 22 0.18 -4.10 20.89
C ASP A 22 -0.64 -3.80 22.17
N ALA A 23 -0.56 -2.55 22.65
CA ALA A 23 -1.23 -2.11 23.89
C ALA A 23 -2.74 -1.87 23.73
N ARG A 24 -3.29 -2.08 22.53
CA ARG A 24 -4.71 -1.91 22.21
C ARG A 24 -5.53 -3.12 22.67
N ASP A 25 -6.78 -2.90 23.03
CA ASP A 25 -7.67 -3.99 23.43
C ASP A 25 -8.03 -4.87 22.22
N SER A 26 -8.24 -6.16 22.48
CA SER A 26 -8.57 -7.20 21.50
C SER A 26 -9.75 -6.85 20.58
N GLU A 27 -10.75 -6.11 21.09
CA GLU A 27 -11.87 -5.64 20.28
C GLU A 27 -11.50 -4.52 19.30
N GLU A 28 -10.55 -3.65 19.67
CA GLU A 28 -10.09 -2.55 18.81
C GLU A 28 -9.31 -3.10 17.62
N VAL A 29 -8.40 -4.04 17.89
CA VAL A 29 -7.61 -4.75 16.86
C VAL A 29 -8.53 -5.43 15.83
N ALA A 30 -9.56 -6.16 16.29
CA ALA A 30 -10.49 -6.84 15.39
C ALA A 30 -11.29 -5.89 14.48
N ARG A 31 -11.67 -4.70 14.99
CA ARG A 31 -12.37 -3.69 14.19
C ARG A 31 -11.46 -3.09 13.13
N ASP A 32 -10.21 -2.80 13.48
CA ASP A 32 -9.20 -2.26 12.56
C ASP A 32 -8.83 -3.27 11.47
N ASP A 33 -8.65 -4.54 11.82
CA ASP A 33 -8.41 -5.61 10.85
C ASP A 33 -9.57 -5.71 9.85
N GLN A 34 -10.81 -5.64 10.34
CA GLN A 34 -11.99 -5.62 9.47
C GLN A 34 -12.00 -4.39 8.55
N MET A 35 -11.64 -3.21 9.06
CA MET A 35 -11.53 -1.98 8.27
C MET A 35 -10.45 -2.11 7.19
N MET A 36 -9.30 -2.71 7.51
CA MET A 36 -8.20 -2.94 6.57
C MET A 36 -8.62 -3.90 5.45
N VAL A 37 -9.36 -4.97 5.78
CA VAL A 37 -9.91 -5.89 4.79
C VAL A 37 -10.86 -5.17 3.83
N LEU A 38 -11.78 -4.36 4.35
CA LEU A 38 -12.72 -3.59 3.53
C LEU A 38 -12.00 -2.59 2.62
N THR A 39 -10.99 -1.90 3.16
CA THR A 39 -10.16 -0.94 2.41
C THR A 39 -9.41 -1.64 1.27
N LYS A 40 -8.81 -2.80 1.53
CA LYS A 40 -8.14 -3.62 0.52
C LYS A 40 -9.10 -4.03 -0.60
N LYS A 41 -10.34 -4.43 -0.25
CA LYS A 41 -11.38 -4.79 -1.22
C LYS A 41 -11.85 -3.60 -2.05
N MET A 42 -11.96 -2.41 -1.46
CA MET A 42 -12.25 -1.19 -2.21
C MET A 42 -11.14 -0.86 -3.23
N ILE A 43 -9.87 -0.97 -2.83
CA ILE A 43 -8.72 -0.77 -3.74
C ILE A 43 -8.75 -1.77 -4.90
N GLU A 44 -9.06 -3.04 -4.63
CA GLU A 44 -9.20 -4.08 -5.65
C GLU A 44 -10.31 -3.74 -6.67
N ILE A 45 -11.47 -3.32 -6.19
CA ILE A 45 -12.58 -2.86 -7.04
C ILE A 45 -12.16 -1.65 -7.89
N ARG A 46 -11.44 -0.68 -7.31
CA ARG A 46 -10.92 0.50 -8.03
C ARG A 46 -10.03 0.09 -9.19
N SER A 47 -9.09 -0.83 -8.96
CA SER A 47 -8.18 -1.34 -9.99
C SER A 47 -8.94 -2.03 -11.14
N ILE A 48 -9.96 -2.82 -10.81
CA ILE A 48 -10.82 -3.48 -11.82
C ILE A 48 -11.61 -2.44 -12.64
N LEU A 49 -12.24 -1.46 -11.98
CA LEU A 49 -13.01 -0.41 -12.64
C LEU A 49 -12.15 0.44 -13.58
N GLN A 50 -10.92 0.77 -13.16
CA GLN A 50 -9.94 1.48 -14.01
C GLN A 50 -9.59 0.67 -15.27
N LYS A 51 -9.38 -0.65 -15.14
CA LYS A 51 -9.05 -1.53 -16.29
C LYS A 51 -10.19 -1.66 -17.31
N ILE A 52 -11.45 -1.61 -16.87
CA ILE A 52 -12.62 -1.73 -17.75
C ILE A 52 -12.94 -0.39 -18.46
N GLY A 53 -12.27 0.70 -18.08
CA GLY A 53 -12.50 2.02 -18.69
C GLY A 53 -13.85 2.66 -18.28
N GLN A 54 -14.52 2.13 -17.26
CA GLN A 54 -15.78 2.67 -16.72
C GLN A 54 -15.54 3.79 -15.69
N SER A 55 -14.62 4.70 -15.98
CA SER A 55 -14.21 5.77 -15.05
C SER A 55 -15.23 6.91 -14.92
N SER A 56 -16.28 6.96 -15.73
CA SER A 56 -17.19 8.11 -15.80
C SER A 56 -18.40 8.06 -14.86
N SER A 57 -18.74 6.89 -14.29
CA SER A 57 -19.91 6.77 -13.38
C SER A 57 -19.59 6.35 -11.96
N LEU A 58 -18.46 5.66 -11.73
CA LEU A 58 -18.09 5.12 -10.42
C LEU A 58 -16.59 5.37 -10.16
N THR A 59 -16.29 6.48 -9.49
CA THR A 59 -14.93 6.79 -9.02
C THR A 59 -14.81 6.52 -7.53
N LEU A 60 -13.89 5.63 -7.15
CA LEU A 60 -13.48 5.49 -5.76
C LEU A 60 -12.44 6.58 -5.42
N PRO A 61 -12.53 7.21 -4.23
CA PRO A 61 -11.63 8.29 -3.86
C PRO A 61 -10.18 7.79 -3.75
N SER A 62 -9.25 8.69 -4.03
CA SER A 62 -7.80 8.46 -3.88
C SER A 62 -7.14 9.69 -3.26
N ILE A 63 -6.09 9.47 -2.48
CA ILE A 63 -5.28 10.55 -1.91
C ILE A 63 -4.34 11.06 -3.00
N VAL A 64 -4.37 12.36 -3.26
CA VAL A 64 -3.47 13.01 -4.23
C VAL A 64 -2.53 13.94 -3.48
N VAL A 65 -1.23 13.76 -3.70
CA VAL A 65 -0.19 14.58 -3.08
C VAL A 65 0.29 15.63 -4.08
N ILE A 66 0.13 16.90 -3.74
CA ILE A 66 0.57 18.05 -4.55
C ILE A 66 1.35 19.05 -3.69
N GLY A 67 2.23 19.82 -4.32
CA GLY A 67 3.02 20.83 -3.62
C GLY A 67 4.15 21.39 -4.49
N SER A 68 4.74 22.50 -4.05
CA SER A 68 5.88 23.12 -4.73
C SER A 68 7.10 22.20 -4.80
N GLN A 69 8.02 22.45 -5.73
CA GLN A 69 9.29 21.72 -5.78
C GLN A 69 10.01 21.83 -4.42
N SER A 70 10.64 20.74 -3.98
CA SER A 70 11.33 20.66 -2.67
C SER A 70 10.45 20.78 -1.42
N SER A 71 9.12 20.80 -1.52
CA SER A 71 8.21 20.84 -0.36
C SER A 71 8.11 19.54 0.47
N GLY A 72 9.00 18.57 0.25
CA GLY A 72 9.00 17.30 1.00
C GLY A 72 8.01 16.22 0.54
N LYS A 73 7.31 16.38 -0.60
CA LYS A 73 6.37 15.37 -1.15
C LYS A 73 6.95 13.96 -1.18
N SER A 74 8.14 13.80 -1.77
CA SER A 74 8.82 12.51 -1.86
C SER A 74 9.16 11.97 -0.48
N SER A 75 9.66 12.81 0.43
CA SER A 75 9.99 12.43 1.79
C SER A 75 8.77 11.95 2.59
N VAL A 76 7.61 12.57 2.41
CA VAL A 76 6.35 12.12 3.04
C VAL A 76 5.91 10.77 2.49
N LEU A 77 5.97 10.57 1.17
CA LEU A 77 5.62 9.29 0.55
C LEU A 77 6.55 8.18 1.01
N GLU A 78 7.86 8.43 1.07
CA GLU A 78 8.86 7.48 1.56
C GLU A 78 8.69 7.17 3.05
N ALA A 79 8.31 8.15 3.87
CA ALA A 79 7.99 7.91 5.27
C ALA A 79 6.75 7.02 5.46
N ILE A 80 5.76 7.13 4.56
CA ILE A 80 4.57 6.26 4.57
C ILE A 80 4.93 4.83 4.11
N VAL A 81 5.80 4.70 3.11
CA VAL A 81 6.23 3.40 2.57
C VAL A 81 7.27 2.70 3.44
N GLY A 82 8.06 3.47 4.20
CA GLY A 82 9.18 2.96 5.01
C GLY A 82 10.49 2.80 4.22
N HIS A 83 10.49 3.08 2.91
CA HIS A 83 11.66 2.90 2.03
C HIS A 83 11.90 4.11 1.14
N GLU A 84 13.16 4.31 0.78
CA GLU A 84 13.54 5.24 -0.29
C GLU A 84 13.39 4.55 -1.64
N PHE A 85 12.49 5.05 -2.48
CA PHE A 85 12.22 4.45 -3.79
C PHE A 85 11.97 5.48 -4.89
N LEU A 86 11.76 6.75 -4.53
CA LEU A 86 11.56 7.81 -5.49
C LEU A 86 12.91 8.36 -5.95
N PRO A 87 13.07 8.72 -7.24
CA PRO A 87 14.29 9.35 -7.71
C PRO A 87 14.62 10.63 -6.92
N LYS A 88 15.82 10.69 -6.31
CA LYS A 88 16.38 11.86 -5.62
C LYS A 88 17.60 12.40 -6.38
N GLY A 89 17.84 13.71 -6.29
CA GLY A 89 19.03 14.34 -6.87
C GLY A 89 18.84 15.84 -7.11
N SER A 90 19.96 16.56 -7.27
CA SER A 90 19.92 17.96 -7.70
C SER A 90 19.27 18.04 -9.08
N ASN A 91 18.18 18.81 -9.20
CA ASN A 91 17.35 18.94 -10.40
C ASN A 91 16.43 17.75 -10.73
N MET A 92 16.24 16.79 -9.83
CA MET A 92 15.25 15.73 -10.05
C MET A 92 13.82 16.27 -9.83
N VAL A 93 12.94 16.00 -10.78
CA VAL A 93 11.51 16.31 -10.71
C VAL A 93 10.68 15.11 -11.16
N THR A 94 9.55 14.88 -10.51
CA THR A 94 8.57 13.86 -10.94
C THR A 94 7.88 14.33 -12.21
N ARG A 95 8.25 13.74 -13.36
CA ARG A 95 7.74 14.17 -14.68
C ARG A 95 6.39 13.57 -15.05
N ARG A 96 6.03 12.43 -14.46
CA ARG A 96 4.76 11.73 -14.70
C ARG A 96 4.07 11.46 -13.37
N PRO A 97 2.73 11.58 -13.30
CA PRO A 97 1.98 11.14 -12.13
C PRO A 97 2.29 9.67 -11.82
N ILE A 98 2.50 9.37 -10.54
CA ILE A 98 2.72 8.02 -10.05
C ILE A 98 1.48 7.61 -9.26
N GLU A 99 0.91 6.46 -9.62
CA GLU A 99 -0.13 5.83 -8.83
C GLU A 99 0.51 4.82 -7.86
N LEU A 100 0.50 5.16 -6.57
CA LEU A 100 1.03 4.29 -5.53
C LEU A 100 -0.12 3.54 -4.87
N THR A 101 -0.07 2.20 -4.92
CA THR A 101 -1.01 1.33 -4.23
C THR A 101 -0.27 0.58 -3.13
N LEU A 102 -0.65 0.82 -1.87
CA LEU A 102 -0.10 0.11 -0.72
C LEU A 102 -1.05 -1.00 -0.30
N VAL A 103 -0.53 -2.21 -0.19
CA VAL A 103 -1.30 -3.41 0.16
C VAL A 103 -0.70 -4.02 1.42
N ASN A 104 -1.50 -4.10 2.49
CA ASN A 104 -1.10 -4.82 3.69
C ASN A 104 -1.13 -6.34 3.44
N THR A 105 -0.02 -7.01 3.73
CA THR A 105 0.19 -8.46 3.60
C THR A 105 0.77 -9.02 4.91
N PRO A 106 -0.06 -9.22 5.95
CA PRO A 106 0.42 -9.65 7.28
C PRO A 106 1.08 -11.03 7.27
N ALA A 107 0.74 -11.89 6.32
CA ALA A 107 1.30 -13.24 6.17
C ALA A 107 2.69 -13.25 5.48
N SER A 108 3.20 -12.10 5.04
CA SER A 108 4.50 -11.97 4.36
C SER A 108 5.35 -10.97 5.12
N GLU A 109 6.54 -11.39 5.55
CA GLU A 109 7.53 -10.47 6.13
C GLU A 109 8.35 -9.76 5.05
N ASP A 110 8.30 -10.25 3.80
CA ASP A 110 9.02 -9.66 2.68
C ASP A 110 8.30 -8.41 2.15
N GLU A 111 9.00 -7.28 2.19
CA GLU A 111 8.59 -6.03 1.55
C GLU A 111 9.06 -6.02 0.09
N TYR A 112 8.15 -5.69 -0.83
CA TYR A 112 8.45 -5.65 -2.25
C TYR A 112 7.59 -4.64 -2.99
N GLY A 113 8.08 -4.16 -4.14
CA GLY A 113 7.31 -3.42 -5.13
C GLY A 113 7.03 -4.24 -6.38
N GLU A 114 6.00 -3.86 -7.12
CA GLU A 114 5.65 -4.44 -8.41
C GLU A 114 5.26 -3.34 -9.41
N PHE A 115 5.52 -3.60 -10.70
CA PHE A 115 5.11 -2.73 -11.80
C PHE A 115 4.17 -3.53 -12.71
N PRO A 116 2.83 -3.44 -12.50
CA PRO A 116 1.87 -4.28 -13.21
C PRO A 116 1.99 -4.21 -14.73
N ASP A 117 2.22 -3.01 -15.26
CA ASP A 117 2.29 -2.77 -16.71
C ASP A 117 3.62 -3.21 -17.34
N LEU A 118 4.68 -3.33 -16.54
CA LEU A 118 6.00 -3.75 -17.03
C LEU A 118 6.18 -5.27 -16.99
N GLY A 119 5.21 -6.01 -16.42
CA GLY A 119 5.32 -7.45 -16.20
C GLY A 119 6.51 -7.85 -15.33
N LEU A 120 7.10 -6.89 -14.62
CA LEU A 120 8.21 -7.14 -13.71
C LEU A 120 7.68 -7.89 -12.49
N ARG A 121 8.36 -8.97 -12.13
CA ARG A 121 8.09 -9.71 -10.89
C ARG A 121 8.41 -8.82 -9.67
N ARG A 122 8.03 -9.31 -8.49
CA ARG A 122 8.31 -8.69 -7.19
C ARG A 122 9.79 -8.23 -7.10
N ILE A 123 9.99 -6.96 -6.77
CA ILE A 123 11.30 -6.34 -6.59
C ILE A 123 11.45 -6.01 -5.10
N SER A 124 12.37 -6.69 -4.42
CA SER A 124 12.68 -6.43 -3.00
C SER A 124 13.75 -5.34 -2.82
N ASP A 125 14.61 -5.13 -3.81
CA ASP A 125 15.59 -4.04 -3.79
C ASP A 125 14.94 -2.73 -4.26
N PHE A 126 14.68 -1.82 -3.32
CA PHE A 126 14.09 -0.52 -3.61
C PHE A 126 15.02 0.41 -4.41
N SER A 127 16.33 0.15 -4.43
CA SER A 127 17.26 0.87 -5.32
C SER A 127 16.98 0.55 -6.79
N SER A 128 16.59 -0.69 -7.08
CA SER A 128 16.18 -1.13 -8.42
C SER A 128 14.85 -0.48 -8.82
N ILE A 129 13.89 -0.35 -7.90
CA ILE A 129 12.64 0.39 -8.13
C ILE A 129 12.92 1.85 -8.48
N GLN A 130 13.81 2.51 -7.72
CA GLN A 130 14.23 3.89 -7.98
C GLN A 130 14.86 4.05 -9.36
N ARG A 131 15.71 3.09 -9.77
CA ARG A 131 16.32 3.10 -11.10
C ARG A 131 15.25 2.96 -12.19
N THR A 132 14.32 2.01 -12.05
CA THR A 132 13.20 1.85 -12.99
C THR A 132 12.39 3.13 -13.11
N LEU A 133 12.05 3.79 -12.01
CA LEU A 133 11.31 5.07 -12.03
C LEU A 133 12.09 6.23 -12.65
N THR A 134 13.42 6.16 -12.67
CA THR A 134 14.27 7.18 -13.31
C THR A 134 14.34 6.98 -14.83
N GLU A 135 14.28 5.73 -15.28
CA GLU A 135 14.43 5.35 -16.70
C GLU A 135 13.11 5.41 -17.49
N LEU A 136 11.96 5.38 -16.81
CA LEU A 136 10.63 5.53 -17.42
C LEU A 136 10.40 6.96 -17.93
#